data_AF-A0A9N9A0X6-F1
#
_entry.id   AF-A0A9N9A0X6-F1
#
_cell.length_a   1.000
_cell.length_b   1.000
_cell.length_c   1.000
_cell.angle_alpha   90.00
_cell.angle_beta   90.00
_cell.angle_gamma   90.00
#
_symmetry.space_group_name_H-M   'P 1'
#
loop_
_entity.id
_entity.type
_entity.pdbx_description
1 polymer ?
#
loop_
_entity_poly.entity_id
_entity_poly.type
_entity_poly.pdbx_seq_one_letter_code
_entity_poly.pdbx_strand_id
1 'polypeptide(L)'
;MYERFLKPLIKQIRKSKSFKTSSLETINVPLTPEIALSFHNDTQPNLSPIQLMPVEILVMICYYSTPQDLYSLCSVCKYFRTILWSKSPKTQVIWERIRILNQRDCHHYLSPPKNMTEQEYIWRTTMANKYHCQFCLLPINMIYYDLYTTNIICCEECIHSRKYGIIKHKYDKYKRLPKKFEESIIPTRHFNLNPNYYKLYWLKDIENFKAKYYSLKKKERKGWLQERRREVKLYLKNIDKYIKQDELRLRSSHCH
;
A
#
# COMPACT_ATOMS: atom_id res chain seq x y z
N MET A 1 7.30 6.30 30.21
CA MET A 1 6.68 6.11 28.87
C MET A 1 7.57 5.27 27.92
N TYR A 2 8.88 5.52 27.87
CA TYR A 2 9.90 4.68 27.19
C TYR A 2 9.81 3.18 27.56
N GLU A 3 9.73 2.88 28.85
CA GLU A 3 9.75 1.49 29.32
C GLU A 3 8.52 0.64 28.96
N ARG A 4 7.35 1.27 28.87
CA ARG A 4 6.08 0.55 28.72
C ARG A 4 5.85 0.07 27.29
N PHE A 5 6.51 0.67 26.29
CA PHE A 5 6.21 0.43 24.87
C PHE A 5 7.41 0.19 23.95
N LEU A 6 8.59 0.77 24.22
CA LEU A 6 9.79 0.49 23.42
C LEU A 6 10.39 -0.87 23.80
N LYS A 7 10.42 -1.24 25.09
CA LYS A 7 10.91 -2.55 25.54
C LYS A 7 10.13 -3.73 24.91
N PRO A 8 8.79 -3.75 24.84
CA PRO A 8 8.05 -4.81 24.15
C PRO A 8 8.31 -4.86 22.64
N LEU A 9 8.44 -3.70 21.98
CA LEU A 9 8.71 -3.62 20.54
C LEU A 9 10.11 -4.13 20.21
N ILE A 10 11.12 -3.69 20.95
CA ILE A 10 12.51 -4.17 20.84
C ILE A 10 12.56 -5.68 21.11
N LYS A 11 11.83 -6.16 22.13
CA LYS A 11 11.72 -7.59 22.45
C LYS A 11 11.05 -8.40 21.33
N GLN A 12 10.00 -7.87 20.70
CA GLN A 12 9.35 -8.50 19.53
C GLN A 12 10.25 -8.49 18.29
N ILE A 13 11.00 -7.39 18.07
CA ILE A 13 11.97 -7.25 16.98
C ILE A 13 13.13 -8.24 17.14
N ARG A 14 13.65 -8.41 18.36
CA ARG A 14 14.75 -9.35 18.65
C ARG A 14 14.30 -10.83 18.61
N LYS A 15 13.05 -11.14 18.96
CA LYS A 15 12.53 -12.53 19.01
C LYS A 15 12.25 -13.15 17.63
N SER A 16 11.91 -12.35 16.62
CA SER A 16 11.66 -12.90 15.28
C SER A 16 12.99 -13.09 14.54
N LYS A 17 13.41 -14.35 14.38
CA LYS A 17 14.57 -14.78 13.60
C LYS A 17 14.33 -14.50 12.12
N SER A 18 14.75 -13.33 11.63
CA SER A 18 14.97 -13.08 10.19
C SER A 18 16.12 -12.08 9.98
N PHE A 19 17.25 -12.33 10.63
CA PHE A 19 18.55 -11.77 10.25
C PHE A 19 19.58 -12.85 10.54
N LYS A 20 19.53 -13.95 9.77
CA LYS A 20 20.68 -14.82 9.59
C LYS A 20 21.18 -14.58 8.18
N THR A 21 22.43 -14.12 8.13
CA THR A 21 23.30 -14.03 6.98
C THR A 21 23.29 -15.34 6.18
N SER A 22 23.34 -15.21 4.86
CA SER A 22 23.45 -16.32 3.93
C SER A 22 24.73 -17.13 4.17
N SER A 23 24.56 -18.45 4.15
CA SER A 23 25.52 -19.54 4.30
C SER A 23 26.69 -19.52 3.31
N LEU A 24 27.87 -19.92 3.77
CA LEU A 24 28.90 -20.56 2.94
C LEU A 24 29.28 -21.91 3.54
N GLU A 25 29.23 -22.93 2.68
CA GLU A 25 29.57 -24.32 2.94
C GLU A 25 31.08 -24.53 2.96
N THR A 26 31.51 -25.48 3.79
CA THR A 26 32.89 -25.78 4.16
C THR A 26 33.52 -26.76 3.17
N ILE A 27 34.73 -26.49 2.69
CA ILE A 27 35.59 -27.47 2.00
C ILE A 27 36.89 -27.61 2.81
N ASN A 28 37.19 -28.85 3.23
CA ASN A 28 38.38 -29.27 3.97
C ASN A 28 39.52 -29.65 3.02
N VAL A 29 40.73 -29.10 3.22
CA VAL A 29 42.01 -29.63 2.70
C VAL A 29 43.14 -29.32 3.72
N PRO A 30 44.17 -30.18 3.90
CA PRO A 30 44.99 -30.26 5.13
C PRO A 30 46.14 -29.25 5.25
N LEU A 31 46.54 -29.00 6.50
CA LEU A 31 47.59 -28.06 6.94
C LEU A 31 49.02 -28.47 6.53
N THR A 32 49.81 -27.47 6.13
CA THR A 32 51.27 -27.42 6.34
C THR A 32 51.65 -26.10 7.02
N PRO A 33 52.76 -26.04 7.80
CA PRO A 33 52.94 -25.06 8.89
C PRO A 33 53.61 -23.73 8.48
N GLU A 34 53.73 -23.40 7.20
CA GLU A 34 54.61 -22.31 6.73
C GLU A 34 53.89 -21.02 6.28
N ILE A 35 52.59 -20.87 6.55
CA ILE A 35 51.85 -19.62 6.24
C ILE A 35 51.19 -19.04 7.50
N ALA A 36 51.92 -19.02 8.62
CA ALA A 36 51.44 -18.44 9.87
C ALA A 36 51.52 -16.90 9.94
N LEU A 37 51.97 -16.19 8.90
CA LEU A 37 52.05 -14.72 8.89
C LEU A 37 51.73 -14.14 7.50
N SER A 38 50.44 -14.08 7.13
CA SER A 38 49.85 -12.99 6.31
C SER A 38 48.42 -13.26 5.80
N PHE A 39 47.52 -13.85 6.61
CA PHE A 39 46.10 -13.95 6.26
C PHE A 39 45.19 -13.38 7.37
N HIS A 40 45.16 -12.05 7.44
CA HIS A 40 44.06 -11.27 8.02
C HIS A 40 43.88 -10.07 7.08
N ASN A 41 42.76 -9.78 6.43
CA ASN A 41 41.42 -10.35 6.43
C ASN A 41 40.83 -10.04 5.04
N ASP A 42 40.34 -11.05 4.34
CA ASP A 42 39.47 -10.86 3.18
C ASP A 42 38.08 -10.39 3.60
N THR A 43 37.61 -9.32 2.94
CA THR A 43 36.22 -9.03 2.57
C THR A 43 35.15 -9.06 3.68
N GLN A 44 35.20 -8.10 4.61
CA GLN A 44 33.97 -7.63 5.26
C GLN A 44 33.16 -6.84 4.22
N PRO A 45 31.84 -7.03 4.07
CA PRO A 45 31.04 -6.07 3.32
C PRO A 45 31.23 -4.71 3.99
N ASN A 46 31.73 -3.71 3.26
CA ASN A 46 31.87 -2.34 3.74
C ASN A 46 30.46 -1.77 4.01
N LEU A 47 29.90 -2.09 5.18
CA LEU A 47 28.62 -1.59 5.63
C LEU A 47 28.74 -0.09 5.86
N SER A 48 27.83 0.68 5.27
CA SER A 48 27.73 2.11 5.55
C SER A 48 27.45 2.35 7.05
N PRO A 49 27.84 3.50 7.62
CA PRO A 49 27.53 3.85 9.01
C PRO A 49 26.04 3.70 9.36
N ILE A 50 25.15 3.95 8.38
CA ILE A 50 23.69 3.78 8.53
C ILE A 50 23.30 2.30 8.73
N GLN A 51 24.00 1.37 8.07
CA GLN A 51 23.77 -0.07 8.24
C GLN A 51 24.35 -0.62 9.55
N LEU A 52 25.34 0.08 10.12
CA LEU A 52 25.92 -0.23 11.43
C LEU A 52 25.09 0.36 12.59
N MET A 53 24.06 1.16 12.29
CA MET A 53 23.20 1.77 13.30
C MET A 53 22.45 0.69 14.10
N PRO A 54 22.50 0.73 15.44
CA PRO A 54 21.72 -0.18 16.28
C PRO A 54 20.23 -0.08 16.00
N VAL A 55 19.53 -1.22 15.99
CA VAL A 55 18.09 -1.27 15.70
C VAL A 55 17.27 -0.46 16.71
N GLU A 56 17.76 -0.31 17.94
CA GLU A 56 17.14 0.51 18.99
C GLU A 56 17.11 1.98 18.60
N ILE A 57 18.20 2.49 18.02
CA ILE A 57 18.28 3.87 17.53
C ILE A 57 17.35 4.05 16.34
N LEU A 58 17.33 3.09 15.41
CA LEU A 58 16.38 3.11 14.30
C LEU A 58 14.92 3.18 14.77
N VAL A 59 14.55 2.36 15.76
CA VAL A 59 13.20 2.37 16.33
C VAL A 59 12.90 3.70 17.01
N MET A 60 13.87 4.30 17.70
CA MET A 60 13.70 5.63 18.29
C MET A 60 13.48 6.71 17.22
N ILE A 61 14.27 6.72 16.16
CA ILE A 61 14.08 7.63 15.02
C ILE A 61 12.65 7.48 14.49
N CYS A 62 12.21 6.24 14.23
CA CYS A 62 10.87 5.97 13.72
C CYS A 62 9.77 6.41 14.70
N TYR A 63 10.00 6.24 16.00
CA TYR A 63 9.02 6.60 17.04
C TYR A 63 8.73 8.10 17.08
N TYR A 64 9.72 8.93 16.80
CA TYR A 64 9.59 10.40 16.78
C TYR A 64 9.34 10.97 15.37
N SER A 65 9.16 10.10 14.37
CA SER A 65 8.93 10.51 12.99
C SER A 65 7.43 10.64 12.69
N THR A 66 7.07 11.60 11.84
CA THR A 66 5.74 11.61 11.20
C THR A 66 5.67 10.53 10.12
N PRO A 67 4.46 10.14 9.65
CA PRO A 67 4.34 9.30 8.46
C PRO A 67 5.15 9.81 7.26
N GLN A 68 5.15 11.14 7.06
CA GLN A 68 5.86 11.79 5.97
C GLN A 68 7.37 11.58 6.07
N ASP A 69 7.94 11.70 7.28
CA ASP A 69 9.36 11.51 7.52
C ASP A 69 9.79 10.07 7.25
N LEU A 70 8.96 9.09 7.64
CA LEU A 70 9.24 7.69 7.32
C LEU A 70 9.26 7.42 5.80
N TYR A 71 8.32 8.00 5.04
CA TYR A 71 8.34 7.88 3.59
C TYR A 71 9.58 8.54 2.97
N SER A 72 9.99 9.69 3.51
CA SER A 72 11.24 10.35 3.11
C SER A 72 12.44 9.45 3.39
N LEU A 73 12.55 8.86 4.58
CA LEU A 73 13.61 7.90 4.93
C LEU A 73 13.66 6.70 3.98
N CYS A 74 12.50 6.16 3.59
CA CYS A 74 12.40 5.08 2.58
C CYS A 74 12.99 5.47 1.22
N SER A 75 13.09 6.77 0.93
CA SER A 75 13.58 7.31 -0.34
C SER A 75 15.08 7.65 -0.29
N VAL A 76 15.65 7.83 0.90
CA VAL A 76 17.07 8.20 1.09
C VAL A 76 18.02 7.06 0.71
N CYS A 77 17.77 5.83 1.17
CA CYS A 77 18.65 4.70 0.86
C CYS A 77 17.93 3.35 0.81
N LYS A 78 18.55 2.39 0.12
CA LYS A 78 18.03 1.01 -0.02
C LYS A 78 17.82 0.32 1.33
N TYR A 79 18.67 0.60 2.32
CA TYR A 79 18.56 0.00 3.65
C TYR A 79 17.25 0.39 4.35
N PHE A 80 16.97 1.70 4.45
CA PHE A 80 15.70 2.18 5.02
C PHE A 80 14.51 1.69 4.21
N ARG A 81 14.59 1.74 2.86
CA ARG A 81 13.53 1.21 2.00
C ARG A 81 13.22 -0.25 2.32
N THR A 82 14.24 -1.10 2.43
CA THR A 82 14.06 -2.53 2.72
C THR A 82 13.41 -2.76 4.09
N ILE A 83 13.78 -1.99 5.10
CA ILE A 83 13.25 -2.17 6.46
C ILE A 83 11.84 -1.59 6.59
N LEU A 84 11.66 -0.34 6.17
CA LEU A 84 10.43 0.42 6.39
C LEU A 84 9.35 0.11 5.35
N TRP A 85 9.69 -0.38 4.15
CA TRP A 85 8.70 -0.82 3.14
C TRP A 85 8.34 -2.29 3.22
N SER A 86 8.92 -3.04 4.16
CA SER A 86 8.66 -4.48 4.30
C SER A 86 7.24 -4.76 4.80
N LYS A 87 6.65 -5.86 4.30
CA LYS A 87 5.36 -6.38 4.79
C LYS A 87 5.51 -7.23 6.06
N SER A 88 6.71 -7.27 6.65
CA SER A 88 6.96 -8.04 7.87
C SER A 88 6.12 -7.52 9.05
N PRO A 89 5.66 -8.40 9.97
CA PRO A 89 4.91 -7.97 11.14
C PRO A 89 5.62 -6.86 11.95
N LYS A 90 6.95 -6.91 12.06
CA LYS A 90 7.73 -5.89 12.78
C LYS A 90 7.55 -4.50 12.18
N THR A 91 7.69 -4.41 10.86
CA THR A 91 7.51 -3.17 10.11
C THR A 91 6.08 -2.67 10.28
N GLN A 92 5.09 -3.57 10.22
CA GLN A 92 3.68 -3.21 10.43
C GLN A 92 3.44 -2.57 11.80
N VAL A 93 4.06 -3.08 12.88
CA VAL A 93 3.91 -2.49 14.22
C VAL A 93 4.47 -1.06 14.29
N ILE A 94 5.55 -0.77 13.55
CA ILE A 94 6.10 0.60 13.49
C ILE A 94 5.07 1.54 12.85
N TRP A 95 4.53 1.17 11.69
CA TRP A 95 3.55 1.97 10.97
C TRP A 95 2.22 2.11 11.71
N GLU A 96 1.71 1.02 12.31
CA GLU A 96 0.51 1.04 13.16
C GLU A 96 0.66 2.05 14.30
N ARG A 97 1.80 2.02 15.00
CA ARG A 97 2.05 2.95 16.11
C ARG A 97 2.09 4.39 15.65
N ILE A 98 2.80 4.67 14.56
CA ILE A 98 2.89 6.04 14.03
C ILE A 98 1.51 6.52 13.59
N ARG A 99 0.71 5.67 12.94
CA ARG A 99 -0.68 5.99 12.64
C ARG A 99 -1.46 6.35 13.90
N ILE A 100 -1.36 5.53 14.95
CA ILE A 100 -2.06 5.75 16.24
C ILE A 100 -1.65 7.07 16.89
N LEU A 101 -0.34 7.35 16.95
CA LEU A 101 0.18 8.57 17.56
C LEU A 101 -0.21 9.84 16.77
N ASN A 102 -0.34 9.74 15.45
CA ASN A 102 -0.67 10.85 14.56
C ASN A 102 -2.15 10.81 14.07
N GLN A 103 -3.05 10.14 14.79
CA GLN A 103 -4.45 9.94 14.35
C GLN A 103 -5.19 11.24 14.08
N ARG A 104 -4.96 12.27 14.91
CA ARG A 104 -5.62 13.57 14.79
C ARG A 104 -5.17 14.30 13.53
N ASP A 105 -3.87 14.43 13.35
CA ASP A 105 -3.28 15.18 12.24
C ASP A 105 -3.51 14.49 10.89
N CYS A 106 -3.58 13.16 10.90
CA CYS A 106 -3.75 12.39 9.68
C CYS A 106 -5.21 11.95 9.41
N HIS A 107 -6.15 12.20 10.33
CA HIS A 107 -7.53 11.71 10.25
C HIS A 107 -7.67 10.17 10.07
N HIS A 108 -6.75 9.39 10.65
CA HIS A 108 -6.65 7.92 10.45
C HIS A 108 -7.25 7.09 11.61
N TYR A 109 -8.55 7.20 11.82
CA TYR A 109 -9.20 6.54 12.96
C TYR A 109 -9.40 5.03 12.76
N LEU A 110 -9.40 4.56 11.52
CA LEU A 110 -9.56 3.14 11.19
C LEU A 110 -8.21 2.43 11.05
N SER A 111 -8.14 1.16 11.48
CA SER A 111 -7.07 0.24 11.11
C SER A 111 -7.18 -0.15 9.62
N PRO A 112 -6.08 -0.54 8.94
CA PRO A 112 -6.10 -0.88 7.52
C PRO A 112 -7.16 -1.91 7.13
N PRO A 113 -7.68 -1.84 5.89
CA PRO A 113 -8.45 -2.94 5.31
C PRO A 113 -7.68 -4.27 5.34
N LYS A 114 -8.39 -5.40 5.45
CA LYS A 114 -7.80 -6.75 5.60
C LYS A 114 -6.69 -7.11 4.57
N ASN A 115 -6.75 -6.54 3.37
CA ASN A 115 -5.81 -6.82 2.27
C ASN A 115 -4.80 -5.67 2.05
N MET A 116 -4.62 -4.80 3.04
CA MET A 116 -3.75 -3.62 2.95
C MET A 116 -2.87 -3.55 4.19
N THR A 117 -1.60 -3.28 3.97
CA THR A 117 -0.63 -3.07 5.05
C THR A 117 -0.78 -1.67 5.66
N GLU A 118 -0.25 -1.47 6.86
CA GLU A 118 -0.28 -0.16 7.55
C GLU A 118 0.40 0.91 6.71
N GLN A 119 1.57 0.63 6.12
CA GLN A 119 2.24 1.58 5.22
C GLN A 119 1.44 1.85 3.95
N GLU A 120 0.81 0.84 3.33
CA GLU A 120 0.00 1.08 2.13
C GLU A 120 -1.24 1.93 2.44
N TYR A 121 -1.82 1.74 3.64
CA TYR A 121 -2.97 2.49 4.11
C TYR A 121 -2.61 3.95 4.39
N ILE A 122 -1.61 4.17 5.24
CA ILE A 122 -1.10 5.50 5.59
C ILE A 122 -0.62 6.25 4.34
N TRP A 123 0.00 5.55 3.38
CA TRP A 123 0.49 6.17 2.15
C TRP A 123 -0.68 6.80 1.40
N ARG A 124 -1.76 6.03 1.19
CA ARG A 124 -2.95 6.48 0.45
C ARG A 124 -3.59 7.72 1.04
N THR A 125 -3.62 7.81 2.36
CA THR A 125 -4.34 8.85 3.08
C THR A 125 -3.50 10.09 3.39
N THR A 126 -2.18 9.95 3.63
CA THR A 126 -1.30 11.09 3.97
C THR A 126 -0.58 11.69 2.76
N MET A 127 -0.26 10.90 1.74
CA MET A 127 0.54 11.38 0.61
C MET A 127 -0.31 11.92 -0.56
N ALA A 128 -1.64 12.03 -0.35
CA ALA A 128 -2.64 12.55 -1.29
C ALA A 128 -2.20 13.79 -2.08
N ASN A 129 -1.60 14.76 -1.39
CA ASN A 129 -1.30 16.07 -1.96
C ASN A 129 0.10 16.14 -2.60
N LYS A 130 0.84 15.02 -2.63
CA LYS A 130 2.18 14.92 -3.22
C LYS A 130 2.20 13.98 -4.43
N TYR A 131 1.03 13.58 -4.90
CA TYR A 131 0.94 12.64 -5.98
C TYR A 131 1.18 13.29 -7.34
N HIS A 132 1.73 12.49 -8.25
CA HIS A 132 1.71 12.80 -9.67
C HIS A 132 0.71 11.86 -10.33
N CYS A 133 -0.05 12.37 -11.30
CA CYS A 133 -0.95 11.55 -12.08
C CYS A 133 -0.16 10.46 -12.80
N GLN A 134 -0.54 9.19 -12.65
CA GLN A 134 0.11 8.07 -13.34
C GLN A 134 -0.03 8.15 -14.87
N PHE A 135 -0.95 8.98 -15.38
CA PHE A 135 -1.20 9.13 -16.80
C PHE A 135 -0.52 10.35 -17.42
N CYS A 136 -0.73 11.55 -16.86
CA CYS A 136 -0.15 12.78 -17.41
C CYS A 136 1.13 13.23 -16.69
N LEU A 137 1.53 12.55 -15.60
CA LEU A 137 2.70 12.87 -14.78
C LEU A 137 2.71 14.26 -14.15
N LEU A 138 1.61 15.02 -14.26
CA LEU A 138 1.46 16.30 -13.59
C LEU A 138 1.14 16.12 -12.10
N PRO A 139 1.59 17.04 -11.23
CA PRO A 139 1.25 17.01 -9.81
C PRO A 139 -0.26 17.12 -9.61
N ILE A 140 -0.76 16.40 -8.61
CA ILE A 140 -2.16 16.36 -8.20
C ILE A 140 -2.28 17.07 -6.87
N ASN A 141 -3.10 18.12 -6.84
CA ASN A 141 -3.40 18.85 -5.62
C ASN A 141 -4.39 18.08 -4.73
N MET A 142 -5.34 17.37 -5.34
CA MET A 142 -6.41 16.68 -4.61
C MET A 142 -6.92 15.45 -5.37
N ILE A 143 -7.29 14.40 -4.63
CA ILE A 143 -7.92 13.19 -5.15
C ILE A 143 -9.40 13.18 -4.75
N TYR A 144 -10.29 13.16 -5.74
CA TYR A 144 -11.75 13.22 -5.56
C TYR A 144 -12.44 11.86 -5.69
N TYR A 145 -11.71 10.76 -5.54
CA TYR A 145 -12.27 9.42 -5.65
C TYR A 145 -11.59 8.47 -4.68
N ASP A 146 -12.23 7.33 -4.42
CA ASP A 146 -11.71 6.38 -3.47
C ASP A 146 -10.49 5.61 -4.02
N LEU A 147 -9.40 5.61 -3.24
CA LEU A 147 -8.18 4.84 -3.52
C LEU A 147 -8.21 3.44 -2.91
N TYR A 148 -9.35 3.02 -2.34
CA TYR A 148 -9.49 1.69 -1.76
C TYR A 148 -9.99 0.68 -2.78
N THR A 149 -10.74 1.11 -3.79
CA THR A 149 -11.16 0.27 -4.92
C THR A 149 -10.11 0.16 -6.00
N THR A 150 -9.20 1.14 -6.10
CA THR A 150 -8.17 1.20 -7.15
C THR A 150 -6.82 1.65 -6.59
N ASN A 151 -5.74 1.12 -7.17
CA ASN A 151 -4.38 1.55 -6.89
C ASN A 151 -3.89 2.63 -7.88
N ILE A 152 -4.82 3.18 -8.66
CA ILE A 152 -4.52 4.16 -9.70
C ILE A 152 -4.63 5.55 -9.11
N ILE A 153 -3.58 6.33 -9.30
CA ILE A 153 -3.52 7.74 -8.93
C ILE A 153 -3.59 8.56 -10.22
N CYS A 154 -4.62 9.37 -10.30
CA CYS A 154 -5.12 10.02 -11.50
C CYS A 154 -5.67 11.41 -11.15
N CYS A 155 -5.35 12.43 -11.94
CA CYS A 155 -5.94 13.75 -11.79
C CYS A 155 -7.38 13.78 -12.31
N GLU A 156 -8.09 14.86 -11.98
CA GLU A 156 -9.49 15.08 -12.38
C GLU A 156 -9.68 15.10 -13.90
N GLU A 157 -8.75 15.72 -14.63
CA GLU A 157 -8.80 15.74 -16.09
C GLU A 157 -8.64 14.34 -16.69
N CYS A 158 -7.70 13.56 -16.17
CA CYS A 158 -7.44 12.21 -16.66
C CYS A 158 -8.57 11.23 -16.29
N ILE A 159 -9.20 11.38 -15.11
CA ILE A 159 -10.31 10.51 -14.70
C ILE A 159 -11.57 10.78 -15.54
N HIS A 160 -11.71 12.01 -16.06
CA HIS A 160 -12.78 12.40 -16.96
C HIS A 160 -12.47 12.10 -18.44
N SER A 161 -11.21 11.87 -18.77
CA SER A 161 -10.76 11.65 -20.14
C SER A 161 -11.19 10.28 -20.68
N ARG A 162 -11.66 10.28 -21.94
CA ARG A 162 -11.94 9.03 -22.68
C ARG A 162 -10.68 8.23 -23.00
N LYS A 163 -9.49 8.86 -22.94
CA LYS A 163 -8.18 8.27 -23.27
C LYS A 163 -7.76 7.18 -22.30
N TYR A 164 -8.04 7.35 -21.00
CA TYR A 164 -7.54 6.46 -19.94
C TYR A 164 -8.58 5.44 -19.46
N GLY A 165 -9.70 5.34 -20.19
CA GLY A 165 -10.60 4.20 -20.12
C GLY A 165 -11.44 4.16 -18.84
N ILE A 166 -12.14 5.24 -18.52
CA ILE A 166 -13.12 5.22 -17.42
C ILE A 166 -14.52 5.28 -17.99
N ILE A 167 -15.31 4.26 -17.71
CA ILE A 167 -16.69 4.17 -18.19
C ILE A 167 -17.61 4.76 -17.12
N LYS A 168 -18.30 5.83 -17.50
CA LYS A 168 -19.39 6.42 -16.72
C LYS A 168 -20.67 5.66 -17.00
N HIS A 169 -21.12 4.85 -16.04
CA HIS A 169 -22.36 4.09 -16.19
C HIS A 169 -23.54 5.05 -16.49
N LYS A 170 -24.42 4.63 -17.43
CA LYS A 170 -25.52 5.38 -18.08
C LYS A 170 -25.18 6.36 -19.21
N TYR A 171 -24.00 6.99 -19.26
CA TYR A 171 -23.71 8.02 -20.28
C TYR A 171 -22.88 7.53 -21.46
N ASP A 172 -22.07 6.49 -21.28
CA ASP A 172 -21.25 5.95 -22.37
C ASP A 172 -22.04 4.89 -23.18
N LYS A 173 -22.73 5.35 -24.25
CA LYS A 173 -23.47 4.47 -25.16
C LYS A 173 -22.57 3.44 -25.87
N TYR A 174 -21.31 3.79 -26.13
CA TYR A 174 -20.38 2.98 -26.95
C TYR A 174 -19.58 1.98 -26.12
N LYS A 175 -19.32 2.27 -24.84
CA LYS A 175 -18.60 1.36 -23.93
C LYS A 175 -19.49 0.79 -22.81
N ARG A 176 -20.80 0.68 -23.05
CA ARG A 176 -21.76 0.27 -22.02
C ARG A 176 -21.45 -1.13 -21.48
N LEU A 177 -21.25 -1.22 -20.16
CA LEU A 177 -21.18 -2.49 -19.47
C LEU A 177 -22.56 -3.18 -19.55
N PRO A 178 -22.65 -4.44 -20.03
CA PRO A 178 -23.91 -5.18 -20.01
C PRO A 178 -24.53 -5.18 -18.61
N LYS A 179 -25.84 -4.93 -18.51
CA LYS A 179 -26.55 -4.84 -17.21
C LYS A 179 -26.32 -6.05 -16.32
N LYS A 180 -26.15 -7.25 -16.90
CA LYS A 180 -25.85 -8.48 -16.16
C LYS A 180 -24.50 -8.47 -15.41
N PHE A 181 -23.56 -7.64 -15.83
CA PHE A 181 -22.24 -7.48 -15.19
C PHE A 181 -22.24 -6.33 -14.19
N GLU A 182 -23.31 -5.53 -14.15
CA GLU A 182 -23.49 -4.55 -13.10
C GLU A 182 -23.43 -5.25 -11.74
N GLU A 183 -22.84 -4.57 -10.75
CA GLU A 183 -22.63 -5.08 -9.38
C GLU A 183 -21.64 -6.25 -9.25
N SER A 184 -21.12 -6.75 -10.38
CA SER A 184 -20.15 -7.86 -10.42
C SER A 184 -18.70 -7.35 -10.61
N ILE A 185 -18.55 -6.05 -10.84
CA ILE A 185 -17.29 -5.34 -10.95
C ILE A 185 -17.31 -4.24 -9.88
N ILE A 186 -16.18 -4.04 -9.22
CA ILE A 186 -16.02 -3.01 -8.19
C ILE A 186 -15.97 -1.65 -8.92
N PRO A 187 -16.92 -0.74 -8.69
CA PRO A 187 -16.83 0.62 -9.20
C PRO A 187 -15.91 1.46 -8.32
N THR A 188 -15.22 2.43 -8.92
CA THR A 188 -14.60 3.54 -8.20
C THR A 188 -15.64 4.63 -7.97
N ARG A 189 -15.71 5.14 -6.74
CA ARG A 189 -16.60 6.21 -6.32
C ARG A 189 -15.88 7.53 -6.40
N HIS A 190 -16.54 8.50 -7.01
CA HIS A 190 -16.10 9.89 -7.00
C HIS A 190 -16.86 10.63 -5.91
N PHE A 191 -16.16 11.28 -4.99
CA PHE A 191 -16.73 11.90 -3.79
C PHE A 191 -17.68 13.07 -4.11
N ASN A 192 -17.47 13.75 -5.24
CA ASN A 192 -18.36 14.83 -5.70
C ASN A 192 -19.55 14.35 -6.55
N LEU A 193 -19.63 13.04 -6.86
CA LEU A 193 -20.71 12.52 -7.70
C LEU A 193 -21.61 11.61 -6.88
N ASN A 194 -22.91 11.69 -7.13
CA ASN A 194 -23.86 10.79 -6.49
C ASN A 194 -23.60 9.34 -6.97
N PRO A 195 -23.22 8.41 -6.06
CA PRO A 195 -22.81 7.05 -6.43
C PRO A 195 -23.96 6.21 -7.01
N ASN A 196 -25.22 6.61 -6.79
CA ASN A 196 -26.38 5.95 -7.39
C ASN A 196 -26.54 6.29 -8.88
N TYR A 197 -26.00 7.42 -9.33
CA TYR A 197 -26.08 7.88 -10.71
C TYR A 197 -24.75 7.72 -11.45
N TYR A 198 -23.62 7.89 -10.76
CA TYR A 198 -22.29 7.87 -11.34
C TYR A 198 -21.47 6.72 -10.76
N LYS A 199 -21.33 5.64 -11.54
CA LYS A 199 -20.37 4.56 -11.27
C LYS A 199 -19.25 4.67 -12.28
N LEU A 200 -18.02 4.83 -11.79
CA LEU A 200 -16.82 4.82 -12.62
C LEU A 200 -16.25 3.41 -12.63
N TYR A 201 -15.91 2.90 -13.80
CA TYR A 201 -15.23 1.62 -13.94
C TYR A 201 -13.98 1.79 -14.77
N TRP A 202 -12.87 1.24 -14.29
CA TRP A 202 -11.62 1.17 -15.04
C TRP A 202 -11.76 0.15 -16.17
N LEU A 203 -11.33 0.54 -17.38
CA LEU A 203 -11.46 -0.29 -18.58
C LEU A 203 -10.69 -1.60 -18.42
N LYS A 204 -9.49 -1.54 -17.83
CA LYS A 204 -8.67 -2.71 -17.53
C LYS A 204 -9.41 -3.73 -16.64
N ASP A 205 -10.15 -3.25 -15.63
CA ASP A 205 -10.93 -4.13 -14.75
C ASP A 205 -12.09 -4.78 -15.51
N ILE A 206 -12.72 -4.03 -16.41
CA ILE A 206 -13.78 -4.56 -17.28
C ILE A 206 -13.23 -5.59 -18.26
N GLU A 207 -12.08 -5.34 -18.87
CA GLU A 207 -11.41 -6.26 -19.80
C GLU A 207 -11.01 -7.55 -19.10
N ASN A 208 -10.34 -7.44 -17.95
CA ASN A 208 -9.96 -8.60 -17.12
C ASN A 208 -11.19 -9.40 -16.69
N PHE A 209 -12.25 -8.71 -16.27
CA PHE A 209 -13.51 -9.35 -15.90
C PHE A 209 -14.14 -10.08 -17.08
N LYS A 210 -14.22 -9.45 -18.26
CA LYS A 210 -14.78 -10.05 -19.48
C LYS A 210 -13.96 -11.27 -19.90
N ALA A 211 -12.63 -11.15 -19.93
CA ALA A 211 -11.73 -12.26 -20.26
C ALA A 211 -11.97 -13.46 -19.35
N LYS A 212 -12.04 -13.23 -18.03
CA LYS A 212 -12.32 -14.28 -17.04
C LYS A 212 -13.73 -14.86 -17.18
N TYR A 213 -14.74 -14.05 -17.48
CA TYR A 213 -16.11 -14.54 -17.66
C TYR A 213 -16.26 -15.39 -18.93
N TYR A 214 -15.63 -14.97 -20.04
CA TYR A 214 -15.76 -15.67 -21.31
C TYR A 214 -14.91 -16.93 -21.39
N SER A 215 -13.83 -17.05 -20.61
CA SER A 215 -13.06 -18.29 -20.50
C SER A 215 -13.81 -19.42 -19.76
N LEU A 216 -14.83 -19.09 -18.96
CA LEU A 216 -15.67 -20.08 -18.26
C LEU A 216 -16.64 -20.79 -19.20
N LYS A 217 -16.97 -22.05 -18.87
CA LYS A 217 -18.01 -22.81 -19.59
C LYS A 217 -19.37 -22.14 -19.39
N LYS A 218 -20.23 -22.19 -20.41
CA LYS A 218 -21.55 -21.52 -20.38
C LYS A 218 -22.37 -21.85 -19.12
N LYS A 219 -22.33 -23.11 -18.66
CA LYS A 219 -23.03 -23.60 -17.45
C LYS A 219 -22.52 -22.98 -16.14
N GLU A 220 -21.24 -22.62 -16.05
CA GLU A 220 -20.61 -22.09 -14.83
C GLU A 220 -20.82 -20.57 -14.69
N ARG A 221 -21.04 -19.87 -15.80
CA ARG A 221 -21.12 -18.40 -15.86
C ARG A 221 -22.16 -17.79 -14.93
N LYS A 222 -23.31 -18.44 -14.75
CA LYS A 222 -24.39 -17.92 -13.87
C LYS A 222 -23.98 -17.98 -12.40
N GLY A 223 -23.49 -19.14 -11.95
CA GLY A 223 -23.02 -19.33 -10.58
C GLY A 223 -21.83 -18.42 -10.26
N TRP A 224 -20.87 -18.33 -11.18
CA TRP A 224 -19.71 -17.46 -11.03
C TRP A 224 -20.09 -15.98 -10.90
N LEU A 225 -21.06 -15.48 -11.69
CA LEU A 225 -21.56 -14.10 -11.55
C LEU A 225 -22.22 -13.85 -10.20
N GLN A 226 -23.01 -14.81 -9.70
CA GLN A 226 -23.68 -14.66 -8.40
C GLN A 226 -22.68 -14.58 -7.26
N GLU A 227 -21.67 -15.46 -7.27
CA GLU A 227 -20.62 -15.43 -6.26
C GLU A 227 -19.85 -14.12 -6.33
N ARG A 228 -19.48 -13.69 -7.55
CA ARG A 228 -18.76 -12.43 -7.73
C ARG A 228 -19.52 -11.22 -7.21
N ARG A 229 -20.86 -11.17 -7.36
CA ARG A 229 -21.69 -10.11 -6.77
C ARG A 229 -21.66 -10.13 -5.25
N ARG A 230 -21.67 -11.31 -4.62
CA ARG A 230 -21.53 -11.43 -3.17
C ARG A 230 -20.18 -10.90 -2.69
N GLU A 231 -19.10 -11.28 -3.36
CA GLU A 231 -17.76 -10.79 -3.06
C GLU A 231 -17.67 -9.27 -3.16
N VAL A 232 -18.17 -8.69 -4.26
CA VAL A 232 -18.16 -7.23 -4.48
C VAL A 232 -18.99 -6.53 -3.41
N LYS A 233 -20.19 -7.02 -3.08
CA LYS A 233 -21.04 -6.43 -2.03
C LYS A 233 -20.37 -6.46 -0.66
N LEU A 234 -19.71 -7.57 -0.31
CA LEU A 234 -18.98 -7.70 0.94
C LEU A 234 -17.77 -6.76 0.98
N TYR A 235 -17.01 -6.67 -0.12
CA TYR A 235 -15.89 -5.76 -0.25
C TYR A 235 -16.33 -4.31 -0.08
N LEU A 236 -17.37 -3.89 -0.81
CA LEU A 236 -17.90 -2.53 -0.74
C LEU A 236 -18.38 -2.17 0.67
N LYS A 237 -19.05 -3.10 1.38
CA LYS A 237 -19.45 -2.90 2.78
C LYS A 237 -18.25 -2.71 3.70
N ASN A 238 -17.16 -3.43 3.47
CA ASN A 238 -15.93 -3.33 4.26
C ASN A 238 -15.19 -2.01 4.02
N ILE A 239 -15.18 -1.51 2.78
CA ILE A 239 -14.47 -0.27 2.44
C ILE A 239 -15.28 1.01 2.71
N ASP A 240 -16.62 0.92 2.83
CA ASP A 240 -17.53 2.08 2.95
C ASP A 240 -17.16 3.01 4.11
N LYS A 241 -16.73 2.44 5.24
CA LYS A 241 -16.26 3.21 6.40
C LYS A 241 -15.00 4.03 6.12
N TYR A 242 -14.09 3.53 5.28
CA TYR A 242 -12.86 4.24 4.91
C TYR A 242 -13.15 5.35 3.90
N ILE A 243 -14.06 5.09 2.96
CA ILE A 243 -14.56 6.10 2.02
C ILE A 243 -15.16 7.28 2.80
N LYS A 244 -16.02 7.01 3.78
CA LYS A 244 -16.60 8.04 4.65
C LYS A 244 -15.55 8.82 5.44
N GLN A 245 -14.52 8.15 5.96
CA GLN A 245 -13.41 8.82 6.65
C GLN A 245 -12.71 9.83 5.73
N ASP A 246 -12.42 9.44 4.48
CA ASP A 246 -11.74 10.31 3.52
C ASP A 246 -12.65 11.44 3.01
N GLU A 247 -13.94 11.19 2.79
CA GLU A 247 -14.91 12.23 2.46
C GLU A 247 -14.99 13.32 3.54
N LEU A 248 -15.00 12.92 4.82
CA LEU A 248 -14.98 13.86 5.95
C LEU A 248 -13.67 14.65 6.00
N ARG A 249 -12.52 13.98 5.85
CA ARG A 249 -11.21 14.63 5.79
C ARG A 249 -11.18 15.71 4.71
N LEU A 250 -11.61 15.38 3.49
CA LEU A 250 -11.63 16.33 2.37
C LEU A 250 -12.54 17.54 2.66
N ARG A 251 -13.69 17.35 3.31
CA ARG A 251 -14.58 18.46 3.71
C ARG A 251 -13.94 19.34 4.78
N SER A 252 -13.28 18.76 5.77
CA SER A 252 -12.60 19.51 6.83
C SER A 252 -11.41 20.32 6.32
N SER A 253 -10.69 19.83 5.30
CA SER A 253 -9.58 20.57 4.67
C SER A 253 -10.01 21.82 3.87
N HIS A 254 -11.30 21.99 3.57
CA HIS A 254 -11.81 23.21 2.92
C HIS A 254 -12.18 24.33 3.92
N CYS A 255 -11.96 24.12 5.22
CA CYS A 255 -12.30 25.09 6.28
C CYS A 255 -11.09 25.89 6.82
N HIS A 256 -9.93 25.83 6.18
CA HIS A 256 -8.74 26.61 6.52
C HIS A 256 -8.20 27.36 5.32
#